data_AF-A0A925V901-F1
#
_entry.id   AF-A0A925V901-F1
#
_cell.length_a   1.000
_cell.length_b   1.000
_cell.length_c   1.000
_cell.angle_alpha   90.00
_cell.angle_beta   90.00
_cell.angle_gamma   90.00
#
_symmetry.space_group_name_H-M   'P 1'
#
loop_
_entity.id
_entity.type
_entity.pdbx_description
1 polymer ?
#
loop_
_entity_poly.entity_id
_entity_poly.type
_entity_poly.pdbx_seq_one_letter_code
_entity_poly.pdbx_strand_id
1 'polypeptide(L)' 'MDLCRHLRWKTFSRDETDPAAVFESLARDMVPYSCLRTCQPWGPDDDIVAPECCCNGRSCFQRDPLTDEIA' A
#
# COMPACT_ATOMS: atom_id res chain seq x y z
N MET A 1 -4.56 10.06 3.28
CA MET A 1 -4.09 9.41 2.04
C MET A 1 -4.53 7.95 2.13
N ASP A 2 -5.14 7.42 1.07
CA ASP A 2 -5.75 6.10 1.08
C ASP A 2 -4.78 5.02 0.59
N LEU A 3 -4.55 3.98 1.39
CA LEU A 3 -3.67 2.87 1.03
C LEU A 3 -4.47 1.65 0.60
N CYS A 4 -3.98 0.94 -0.42
CA CYS A 4 -4.55 -0.34 -0.80
C CYS A 4 -4.09 -1.45 0.15
N ARG A 5 -5.02 -2.26 0.66
CA ARG A 5 -4.74 -3.41 1.54
C ARG A 5 -3.80 -4.46 0.94
N HIS A 6 -3.69 -4.46 -0.39
CA HIS A 6 -2.86 -5.39 -1.13
C HIS A 6 -1.45 -4.86 -1.35
N LEU A 7 -1.19 -3.59 -1.06
CA LEU A 7 0.15 -3.01 -1.17
C LEU A 7 1.05 -3.56 -0.06
N ARG A 8 2.26 -3.97 -0.44
CA ARG A 8 3.32 -4.43 0.47
C ARG A 8 4.66 -3.84 0.07
N TRP A 9 5.51 -3.70 1.06
CA TRP A 9 6.92 -3.34 0.93
C TRP A 9 7.70 -4.03 2.03
N LYS A 10 9.03 -4.04 1.92
CA LYS A 10 9.91 -4.85 2.78
C LYS A 10 9.76 -4.57 4.28
N THR A 11 9.46 -3.33 4.66
CA THR A 11 9.29 -2.93 6.07
C THR A 11 7.85 -3.01 6.54
N PHE A 12 6.89 -3.36 5.69
CA PHE A 12 5.50 -3.48 6.10
C PHE A 12 5.27 -4.74 6.94
N SER A 13 5.07 -4.57 8.25
CA SER A 13 4.52 -5.64 9.09
C SER A 13 2.99 -5.55 9.11
N ARG A 14 2.30 -6.70 9.04
CA ARG A 14 0.83 -6.73 9.15
C ARG A 14 0.36 -6.50 10.59
N ASP A 15 1.26 -6.67 11.55
CA ASP A 15 1.08 -6.37 12.97
C ASP A 15 1.46 -4.92 13.32
N GLU A 16 1.93 -4.13 12.34
CA GLU A 16 2.14 -2.69 12.52
C GLU A 16 0.78 -2.02 12.64
N THR A 17 0.35 -1.87 13.88
CA THR A 17 -0.88 -1.18 14.30
C THR A 17 -0.68 0.33 14.37
N ASP A 18 0.54 0.82 14.13
CA ASP A 18 0.85 2.24 14.14
C ASP A 18 0.78 2.82 12.72
N PRO A 19 -0.32 3.51 12.37
CA PRO A 19 -0.44 4.13 11.06
C PRO A 19 0.66 5.16 10.77
N ALA A 20 1.18 5.86 11.78
CA ALA A 20 2.20 6.89 11.58
C ALA A 20 3.53 6.29 11.10
N ALA A 21 3.94 5.14 11.63
CA ALA A 21 5.11 4.38 11.20
C ALA A 21 4.97 3.89 9.74
N VAL A 22 3.75 3.49 9.35
CA VAL A 22 3.42 3.14 7.97
C VAL A 22 3.63 4.36 7.06
N PHE A 23 3.06 5.51 7.40
CA PHE A 23 3.23 6.74 6.60
C PHE A 23 4.68 7.23 6.55
N GLU A 24 5.43 7.14 7.65
CA GLU A 24 6.85 7.50 7.66
C GLU A 24 7.67 6.58 6.73
N SER A 25 7.37 5.28 6.74
CA SER A 25 8.02 4.31 5.86
C SER A 25 7.76 4.61 4.39
N LEU A 26 6.53 5.01 4.05
CA LEU A 26 6.16 5.42 2.69
C LEU A 26 6.86 6.72 2.27
N ALA A 27 6.91 7.71 3.16
CA ALA A 27 7.57 8.99 2.90
C ALA A 27 9.08 8.88 2.68
N ARG A 28 9.70 7.77 3.13
CA ARG A 28 11.13 7.50 2.89
C ARG A 28 11.42 6.91 1.50
N ASP A 29 10.39 6.61 0.69
CA ASP A 29 10.39 6.37 -0.77
C ASP A 29 11.49 5.45 -1.37
N MET A 30 12.14 4.63 -0.55
CA MET A 30 13.33 3.85 -0.95
C MET A 30 13.11 2.34 -0.87
N VAL A 31 11.86 1.89 -0.86
CA VAL A 31 11.51 0.46 -0.76
C VAL A 31 10.78 -0.01 -2.02
N PRO A 32 11.15 -1.18 -2.57
CA PRO A 32 10.37 -1.78 -3.65
C PRO A 32 8.99 -2.19 -3.12
N TYR A 33 7.95 -1.80 -3.85
CA TYR A 33 6.56 -2.15 -3.59
C TYR A 33 6.16 -3.41 -4.36
N SER A 34 5.19 -4.14 -3.82
CA SER A 34 4.64 -5.35 -4.44
C SER A 34 3.18 -5.52 -4.06
N CYS A 35 2.40 -6.09 -4.95
CA CYS A 35 0.99 -6.38 -4.74
C CYS A 35 0.82 -7.80 -4.22
N LEU A 36 0.17 -8.00 -3.06
CA LEU A 36 -0.14 -9.33 -2.52
C LEU A 36 -1.11 -10.13 -3.38
N ARG A 37 -1.86 -9.48 -4.27
CA ARG A 37 -2.84 -10.16 -5.12
C ARG A 37 -2.17 -10.87 -6.29
N THR A 38 -1.15 -10.26 -6.87
CA THR A 38 -0.39 -10.80 -8.01
C THR A 38 0.97 -11.37 -7.58
N CYS A 39 1.44 -11.03 -6.37
CA CYS A 39 2.80 -11.25 -5.89
C CYS A 39 3.87 -10.64 -6.81
N GLN A 40 3.53 -9.54 -7.48
CA GLN A 40 4.38 -8.85 -8.45
C GLN A 40 4.51 -7.35 -8.12
N PRO A 41 5.50 -6.64 -8.70
CA PRO A 41 5.60 -5.18 -8.60
C PRO A 41 4.59 -4.43 -9.50
N TRP A 42 3.65 -5.13 -10.11
CA TRP A 42 2.50 -4.58 -10.83
C TRP A 42 1.19 -5.21 -10.35
N GLY A 43 0.10 -4.46 -10.53
CA GLY A 43 -1.25 -4.88 -10.16
C GLY A 43 -1.87 -5.84 -11.17
N PRO A 44 -3.12 -6.27 -10.94
CA PRO A 44 -3.88 -7.09 -11.90
C PRO A 44 -4.28 -6.32 -13.17
N ASP A 45 -4.04 -5.01 -13.19
CA ASP A 45 -4.21 -4.07 -14.29
C ASP A 45 -2.92 -3.88 -15.11
N ASP A 46 -1.86 -4.65 -14.83
CA ASP A 46 -0.51 -4.51 -15.40
C ASP A 46 0.17 -3.16 -15.11
N ASP A 47 -0.39 -2.35 -14.22
CA ASP A 47 0.19 -1.06 -13.81
C ASP A 47 1.05 -1.21 -12.54
N ILE A 48 2.14 -0.43 -12.47
CA ILE A 48 3.09 -0.39 -11.34
C ILE A 48 2.35 -0.17 -10.02
N VAL A 49 2.69 -0.97 -9.00
CA VAL A 49 2.13 -0.76 -7.66
C VAL A 49 3.00 0.20 -6.87
N ALA A 50 2.37 1.25 -6.34
CA ALA A 50 3.00 2.25 -5.50
C ALA A 50 1.93 2.94 -4.64
N PRO A 51 2.27 3.56 -3.50
CA PRO A 51 1.31 4.26 -2.64
C PRO A 51 0.46 5.31 -3.37
N GLU A 52 1.08 6.05 -4.28
CA GLU A 52 0.46 7.07 -5.12
C GLU A 52 -0.40 6.47 -6.26
N CYS A 53 -0.04 5.26 -6.71
CA CYS A 53 -0.68 4.59 -7.84
C CYS A 53 -1.82 3.64 -7.41
N CYS A 54 -1.70 2.99 -6.25
CA CYS A 54 -2.66 2.04 -5.70
C CYS A 54 -3.73 2.76 -4.86
N CYS A 55 -4.41 3.75 -5.47
CA CYS A 55 -5.46 4.56 -4.86
C CYS A 55 -6.85 4.22 -5.44
N ASN A 56 -7.89 4.92 -4.98
CA ASN A 56 -9.30 4.66 -5.34
C ASN A 56 -9.64 4.75 -6.85
N GLY A 57 -8.70 5.23 -7.67
CA GLY A 57 -8.83 5.26 -9.13
C GLY A 57 -8.70 3.88 -9.79
N ARG A 58 -8.17 2.86 -9.08
CA ARG A 58 -8.05 1.49 -9.62
C ARG A 58 -9.30 0.67 -9.31
N SER A 59 -9.73 -0.12 -10.29
CA SER A 59 -10.85 -1.06 -10.13
C SER A 59 -10.60 -2.14 -9.08
N CYS A 60 -9.33 -2.50 -8.85
CA CYS A 60 -8.93 -3.49 -7.86
C CYS A 60 -8.62 -2.88 -6.48
N PHE A 61 -8.78 -1.56 -6.30
CA PHE A 61 -8.48 -0.88 -5.06
C PHE A 61 -9.36 -1.37 -3.92
N GLN A 62 -8.73 -1.68 -2.78
CA GLN A 62 -9.42 -1.98 -1.54
C GLN A 62 -8.71 -1.23 -0.42
N ARG A 63 -9.40 -0.29 0.22
CA ARG A 63 -8.85 0.53 1.30
C ARG A 63 -8.36 -0.37 2.45
N ASP A 64 -7.16 -0.10 2.95
CA ASP A 64 -6.63 -0.76 4.14
C ASP A 64 -7.25 -0.14 5.41
N PRO A 65 -7.76 -0.95 6.35
CA PRO A 65 -8.34 -0.45 7.61
C PRO A 65 -7.37 0.41 8.43
N LEU A 66 -6.05 0.24 8.29
CA LEU A 66 -5.05 1.09 8.95
C LEU A 66 -5.19 2.58 8.58
N THR A 67 -5.80 2.89 7.43
CA THR A 67 -6.04 4.27 7.00
C THR A 67 -7.34 4.87 7.53
N ASP A 68 -8.20 4.08 8.19
CA ASP A 68 -9.48 4.53 8.76
C ASP A 68 -9.28 5.17 10.16
N GLU A 69 -8.27 4.73 10.91
CA GLU A 69 -8.02 5.15 12.31
C GLU A 69 -7.37 6.54 12.47
N ILE A 70 -7.17 7.25 11.37
CA ILE A 70 -6.48 8.57 11.34
C ILE A 70 -7.44 9.69 10.87
N ALA A 71 -8.72 9.38 10.70
CA ALA A 71 -9.75 10.36 10.30
C ALA A 71 -10.31 11.15 11.49
#